data_AF-A0A534PCF2-F1
#
_entry.id   AF-A0A534PCF2-F1
#
_cell.length_a   1.000
_cell.length_b   1.000
_cell.length_c   1.000
_cell.angle_alpha   90.00
_cell.angle_beta   90.00
_cell.angle_gamma   90.00
#
_symmetry.space_group_name_H-M   'P 1'
#
loop_
_entity.id
_entity.type
_entity.pdbx_description
1 polymer ?
#
loop_
_entity_poly.entity_id
_entity_poly.type
_entity_poly.pdbx_seq_one_letter_code
_entity_poly.pdbx_strand_id
1 'polypeptide(L)' 'YEHDTEGADDMPAHLKSAVTKTSETIPIAGASLVLGTWQAIYLWEHRSAGHRREIVVHVMGE' A
#
# COMPACT_ATOMS: atom_id res chain seq x y z
N TYR A 1 -16.33 16.35 -4.48
CA TYR A 1 -14.95 16.87 -4.49
C TYR A 1 -14.74 17.52 -5.85
N GLU A 2 -13.98 18.62 -5.94
CA GLU A 2 -13.74 19.29 -7.23
C GLU A 2 -12.65 18.60 -8.09
N HIS A 3 -11.94 17.62 -7.53
CA HIS A 3 -11.00 16.79 -8.26
C HIS A 3 -11.60 15.39 -8.44
N ASP A 4 -12.27 15.21 -9.58
CA ASP A 4 -12.97 14.01 -10.03
C ASP A 4 -12.58 13.62 -11.46
N THR A 5 -11.46 14.16 -11.95
CA THR A 5 -10.96 13.97 -13.31
C THR A 5 -10.65 12.51 -13.63
N GLU A 6 -10.38 11.69 -12.61
CA GLU A 6 -10.17 10.26 -12.75
C GLU A 6 -11.40 9.41 -12.38
N GLY A 7 -12.53 10.03 -12.04
CA GLY A 7 -13.77 9.36 -11.63
C GLY A 7 -14.32 9.85 -10.29
N ALA A 8 -15.52 9.39 -9.94
CA ALA A 8 -16.25 9.90 -8.76
C ALA A 8 -15.56 9.62 -7.40
N ASP A 9 -14.61 8.68 -7.36
CA ASP A 9 -13.86 8.29 -6.16
C ASP A 9 -12.39 8.77 -6.14
N ASP A 10 -12.02 9.62 -7.09
CA ASP A 10 -10.68 10.18 -7.27
C ASP A 10 -10.16 10.84 -5.98
N MET A 11 -10.66 12.03 -5.61
CA MET A 11 -10.23 12.70 -4.38
C MET A 11 -10.38 11.89 -3.09
N PRO A 12 -11.49 11.17 -2.84
CA PRO A 12 -11.57 10.29 -1.68
C PRO A 12 -10.42 9.27 -1.62
N ALA A 13 -10.02 8.68 -2.75
CA ALA A 13 -8.93 7.71 -2.81
C ALA A 13 -7.56 8.37 -2.62
N HIS A 14 -7.34 9.56 -3.18
CA HIS A 14 -6.13 10.36 -2.92
C HIS A 14 -5.98 10.71 -1.44
N LEU A 15 -7.07 11.19 -0.81
CA LEU A 15 -7.06 11.53 0.60
C LEU A 15 -6.75 10.30 1.47
N LYS A 16 -7.39 9.16 1.20
CA LYS A 16 -7.10 7.90 1.91
C LYS A 16 -5.63 7.52 1.77
N SER A 17 -5.09 7.55 0.55
CA SER A 17 -3.68 7.22 0.29
C SER A 17 -2.69 8.16 0.99
N ALA A 18 -3.06 9.43 1.18
CA ALA A 18 -2.23 10.41 1.86
C ALA A 18 -2.21 10.24 3.39
N VAL A 19 -3.30 9.73 3.97
CA VAL A 19 -3.42 9.51 5.43
C VAL A 19 -3.11 8.08 5.86
N THR A 20 -3.15 7.13 4.94
CA THR A 20 -2.63 5.77 5.14
C THR A 20 -1.16 5.71 4.75
N LYS A 21 -0.48 4.65 5.16
CA LYS A 21 0.88 4.37 4.70
C LYS A 21 0.84 3.74 3.32
N THR A 22 1.73 4.19 2.44
CA THR A 22 1.93 3.66 1.08
C THR A 22 3.18 2.77 0.95
N SER A 23 3.95 2.64 2.02
CA SER A 23 5.13 1.78 2.09
C SER A 23 5.35 1.27 3.52
N GLU A 24 5.97 0.11 3.64
CA GLU A 24 6.31 -0.50 4.93
C GLU A 24 7.76 -0.98 4.91
N THR A 25 8.46 -0.76 6.03
CA THR A 25 9.78 -1.34 6.28
C THR A 25 9.61 -2.53 7.21
N ILE A 26 9.93 -3.73 6.73
CA ILE A 26 9.75 -4.98 7.46
C ILE A 26 11.12 -5.60 7.76
N PRO A 27 11.45 -5.93 9.03
CA PRO A 27 12.69 -6.61 9.35
C PRO A 27 12.74 -8.02 8.75
N ILE A 28 13.93 -8.46 8.36
CA ILE A 28 14.21 -9.82 7.89
C ILE A 28 15.22 -10.45 8.84
N ALA A 29 14.95 -11.67 9.30
CA ALA A 29 15.86 -12.45 10.12
C ALA A 29 15.74 -13.94 9.77
N GLY A 30 16.86 -14.66 9.69
CA GLY A 30 16.86 -16.09 9.36
C GLY A 30 16.16 -16.40 8.04
N ALA A 31 16.38 -15.57 7.01
CA ALA A 31 15.72 -15.66 5.69
C ALA A 31 14.18 -15.57 5.71
N SER A 32 13.57 -15.00 6.76
CA SER A 32 12.12 -14.79 6.87
C SER A 32 11.78 -13.37 7.29
N LEU A 33 10.62 -12.86 6.82
CA LEU A 33 10.05 -11.61 7.32
C LEU A 33 9.65 -11.78 8.80
N VAL A 34 10.03 -10.82 9.63
CA VAL A 34 9.72 -10.81 11.07
C VAL A 34 8.35 -10.17 11.28
N LEU A 35 7.31 -10.93 10.99
CA LEU A 35 5.92 -10.56 11.26
C LEU A 35 5.44 -11.22 12.57
N GLY A 36 4.66 -10.50 13.36
CA GLY A 36 3.93 -11.09 14.48
C GLY A 36 2.79 -12.01 14.02
N THR A 37 2.29 -12.86 14.92
CA THR A 37 1.23 -13.86 14.63
C THR A 37 -0.01 -13.30 13.92
N TRP A 38 -0.32 -12.03 14.15
CA TRP A 38 -1.50 -11.34 13.59
C TRP A 38 -1.14 -10.21 12.61
N GLN A 39 0.13 -10.13 12.17
CA GLN A 39 0.55 -9.16 11.16
C GLN A 39 0.50 -9.77 9.77
N ALA A 40 -0.01 -8.98 8.83
CA ALA A 40 -0.01 -9.28 7.41
C ALA A 40 0.19 -7.99 6.62
N ILE A 41 0.71 -8.13 5.41
CA ILE A 41 0.95 -7.02 4.48
C ILE A 41 -0.18 -7.05 3.45
N TYR A 42 -0.81 -5.89 3.24
CA TYR A 42 -1.95 -5.77 2.33
C TYR A 42 -1.69 -4.70 1.27
N LEU A 43 -2.06 -5.01 0.03
CA LEU A 43 -2.32 -3.99 -0.98
C LEU A 43 -3.79 -3.57 -0.85
N TRP A 44 -4.03 -2.33 -0.41
CA TRP A 44 -5.39 -1.79 -0.30
C TRP A 44 -5.70 -0.88 -1.49
N GLU A 45 -6.50 -1.38 -2.43
CA GLU A 45 -7.04 -0.55 -3.51
C GLU A 45 -8.12 0.39 -2.96
N HIS A 46 -7.91 1.69 -3.13
CA HIS A 46 -8.84 2.73 -2.69
C HIS A 46 -9.81 3.18 -3.79
N ARG A 47 -9.52 2.82 -5.05
CA ARG A 47 -10.43 3.00 -6.18
C ARG A 47 -11.46 1.88 -6.23
N SER A 48 -12.62 2.17 -6.78
CA SER A 48 -13.75 1.25 -6.91
C SER A 48 -13.56 0.31 -8.10
N ALA A 49 -12.92 0.82 -9.16
CA ALA A 49 -12.48 0.01 -10.28
C ALA A 49 -11.21 -0.77 -9.92
N GLY A 50 -11.05 -1.96 -10.50
CA GLY A 50 -9.81 -2.71 -10.37
C GLY A 50 -8.70 -2.05 -11.18
N HIS A 51 -7.58 -1.73 -10.55
CA HIS A 51 -6.39 -1.23 -11.23
C HIS A 51 -5.25 -2.23 -11.14
N ARG A 52 -4.37 -2.21 -12.15
CA ARG A 52 -3.07 -2.89 -12.08
C ARG A 52 -2.15 -2.04 -11.21
N ARG A 53 -1.63 -2.62 -10.14
CA ARG A 53 -0.65 -1.99 -9.24
C ARG A 53 0.70 -2.67 -9.39
N GLU A 54 1.75 -1.87 -9.25
CA GLU A 54 3.13 -2.35 -9.17
C GLU A 54 3.65 -2.11 -7.76
N ILE A 55 4.26 -3.12 -7.16
CA ILE A 55 4.86 -3.05 -5.82
C ILE A 55 6.35 -3.22 -6.00
N VAL A 56 7.12 -2.22 -5.58
CA VAL A 56 8.58 -2.27 -5.57
C VAL A 56 9.04 -2.82 -4.22
N VAL A 57 9.89 -3.85 -4.26
CA VAL A 57 10.50 -4.43 -3.06
C VAL A 57 12.01 -4.19 -3.13
N HIS A 58 12.53 -3.54 -2.11
CA HIS A 58 13.97 -3.36 -1.93
C HIS A 58 14.41 -4.10 -0.67
N VAL A 59 15.42 -4.96 -0.81
CA VAL A 59 16.00 -5.73 0.29
C VAL A 59 17.43 -5.28 0.51
N MET A 60 17.76 -4.96 1.76
CA MET A 60 19.09 -4.50 2.17
C MET A 60 19.50 -5.20 3.47
N GLY A 61 20.76 -5.63 3.56
CA GLY A 61 21.30 -6.38 4.70
C GLY A 61 22.47 -7.29 4.29
N GLU A 62 22.98 -8.06 5.24
CA GLU A 62 23.97 -9.12 5.07
C GLU A 62 23.35 -10.50 5.32
#